data_AF-X0SSJ0-F1
#
_entry.id   AF-X0SSJ0-F1
#
_cell.length_a   1.000
_cell.length_b   1.000
_cell.length_c   1.000
_cell.angle_alpha   90.00
_cell.angle_beta   90.00
_cell.angle_gamma   90.00
#
_symmetry.space_group_name_H-M   'P 1'
#
loop_
_entity.id
_entity.type
_entity.pdbx_description
1 polymer ?
#
loop_
_entity_poly.entity_id
_entity_poly.type
_entity_poly.pdbx_seq_one_letter_code
_entity_poly.pdbx_strand_id
1 'polypeptide(L)'
;RLGLSAAGYLDPDIFNFFHKYHIQLLSGYGMTEATGGITMTPQNDYVKDSVGIPLPGIELKLGDNNELLLRGHYITSYYHGENKTHAFFNGWFHTGDIFEEKDNHYFIIDRKKEIYKNSRGLTISPQKIENMFQDFDAVKSVFLVGDGKAYNTVLLFPDKKWVKNIENEKGFNLQEYYSSLLQSVNSFLAPYERIVNFAIIDRDFSTEKDELTPKRTFKRKTILNNFTEYISPMYEKDYNFFLYKTNEVRIPKWLLRKSGIIANDLSWDGKKLRIRNIDKSLELNFDESIIVIGDYTYKNSNNFLDLNKLVISPELWLGNQQFMEFFGFSAISPKHLEQPSELVIELSEFKFQLKKVDKQTIDVLKHALRKKVFDLKNIHNSAIILYNEYDYNLSTAINYISKILVSDKYDLIEIAITLLTRLRFHPSFKTRVKAVEVLTPNINGELFIELLSEIY
;
A
#
# COMPACT_ATOMS: atom_id res chain seq x y z
N ARG A 1 19.52 -34.80 -33.42
CA ARG A 1 18.20 -34.59 -34.09
C ARG A 1 17.82 -33.13 -33.86
N LEU A 2 17.17 -32.47 -34.82
CA LEU A 2 16.74 -31.07 -34.70
C LEU A 2 15.22 -31.00 -34.53
N GLY A 3 14.76 -30.05 -33.72
CA GLY A 3 13.36 -29.67 -33.61
C GLY A 3 13.25 -28.14 -33.59
N LEU A 4 12.09 -27.60 -33.95
CA LEU A 4 11.80 -26.17 -33.90
C LEU A 4 10.52 -25.95 -33.11
N SER A 5 10.57 -25.03 -32.14
CA SER A 5 9.40 -24.46 -31.49
C SER A 5 9.21 -23.02 -31.94
N ALA A 6 8.02 -22.70 -32.44
CA ALA A 6 7.64 -21.37 -32.90
C ALA A 6 6.12 -21.16 -32.75
N ALA A 7 5.65 -19.92 -32.93
CA ALA A 7 4.25 -19.46 -32.90
C ALA A 7 3.60 -19.29 -31.51
N GLY A 8 4.27 -19.67 -30.42
CA GLY A 8 3.83 -19.44 -29.04
C GLY A 8 4.98 -19.56 -28.05
N TYR A 9 4.79 -19.02 -26.85
CA TYR A 9 5.75 -19.20 -25.75
C TYR A 9 5.83 -20.67 -25.36
N LEU A 10 7.06 -21.16 -25.17
CA LEU A 10 7.34 -22.49 -24.67
C LEU A 10 8.32 -22.35 -23.52
N ASP A 11 8.02 -23.04 -22.41
CA ASP A 11 8.83 -22.97 -21.20
C ASP A 11 10.28 -23.46 -21.44
N PRO A 12 11.31 -22.73 -20.97
CA PRO A 12 12.70 -23.16 -21.04
C PRO A 12 12.99 -24.57 -20.54
N ASP A 13 12.25 -25.06 -19.56
CA ASP A 13 12.44 -26.40 -19.01
C ASP A 13 12.08 -27.49 -20.03
N ILE A 14 11.18 -27.19 -20.96
CA ILE A 14 10.87 -28.08 -22.08
C ILE A 14 12.06 -28.13 -23.04
N PHE A 15 12.71 -27.00 -23.34
CA PHE A 15 13.94 -26.99 -24.15
C PHE A 15 15.06 -27.81 -23.48
N ASN A 16 15.28 -27.59 -22.19
CA ASN A 16 16.25 -28.33 -21.38
C ASN A 16 15.98 -29.84 -21.40
N PHE A 17 14.70 -30.24 -21.30
CA PHE A 17 14.28 -31.63 -21.39
C PHE A 17 14.69 -32.26 -22.74
N PHE A 18 14.37 -31.62 -23.88
CA PHE A 18 14.74 -32.18 -25.19
C PHE A 18 16.26 -32.22 -25.40
N HIS A 19 16.98 -31.19 -24.95
CA HIS A 19 18.44 -31.12 -25.05
C HIS A 19 19.11 -32.26 -24.27
N LYS A 20 18.58 -32.64 -23.10
CA LYS A 20 19.04 -33.79 -22.29
C LYS A 20 18.95 -35.11 -23.06
N TYR A 21 18.03 -35.25 -23.99
CA TYR A 21 17.87 -36.43 -24.85
C TYR A 21 18.53 -36.27 -26.23
N HIS A 22 19.53 -35.38 -26.35
CA HIS A 22 20.26 -35.12 -27.58
C HIS A 22 19.39 -34.69 -28.77
N ILE A 23 18.24 -34.06 -28.47
CA ILE A 23 17.39 -33.38 -29.45
C ILE A 23 17.62 -31.88 -29.28
N GLN A 24 18.19 -31.24 -30.27
CA GLN A 24 18.39 -29.80 -30.28
C GLN A 24 17.09 -29.12 -30.71
N LEU A 25 16.28 -28.78 -29.71
CA LEU A 25 15.09 -27.97 -29.91
C LEU A 25 15.50 -26.49 -30.00
N LEU A 26 15.19 -25.86 -31.12
CA LEU A 26 15.47 -24.46 -31.41
C LEU A 26 14.24 -23.61 -31.10
N SER A 27 14.44 -22.40 -30.58
CA SER A 27 13.39 -21.40 -30.40
C SER A 27 13.36 -20.49 -31.62
N GLY A 28 12.17 -20.07 -32.05
CA GLY A 28 12.02 -19.16 -33.18
C GLY A 28 10.82 -18.23 -33.03
N TYR A 29 11.01 -17.00 -33.50
CA TYR A 29 9.94 -16.00 -33.58
C TYR A 29 9.59 -15.69 -35.03
N GLY A 30 8.32 -15.43 -35.26
CA GLY A 30 7.74 -15.44 -36.59
C GLY A 30 6.33 -14.91 -36.64
N MET A 31 5.97 -14.33 -37.78
CA MET A 31 4.61 -13.85 -38.06
C MET A 31 4.29 -13.98 -39.55
N THR A 32 3.01 -13.90 -39.90
CA THR A 32 2.55 -14.13 -41.28
C THR A 32 3.12 -13.07 -42.23
N GLU A 33 3.24 -11.84 -41.73
CA GLU A 33 3.74 -10.66 -42.41
C GLU A 33 5.24 -10.75 -42.75
N ALA A 34 5.98 -11.65 -42.08
CA ALA A 34 7.39 -11.94 -42.34
C ALA A 34 7.61 -13.33 -42.97
N THR A 35 6.60 -13.89 -43.63
CA THR A 35 6.67 -15.23 -44.25
C THR A 35 7.07 -16.32 -43.25
N GLY A 36 6.62 -16.17 -41.99
CA GLY A 36 6.72 -17.19 -40.95
C GLY A 36 7.95 -17.13 -40.06
N GLY A 37 9.14 -16.74 -40.54
CA GLY A 37 10.37 -16.76 -39.73
C GLY A 37 11.05 -15.39 -39.66
N ILE A 38 11.41 -14.94 -38.45
CA ILE A 38 12.12 -13.67 -38.22
C ILE A 38 13.43 -13.92 -37.48
N THR A 39 13.36 -14.62 -36.34
CA THR A 39 14.54 -15.03 -35.58
C THR A 39 14.52 -16.53 -35.33
N MET A 40 15.71 -17.11 -35.15
CA MET A 40 15.86 -18.50 -34.75
C MET A 40 17.13 -18.71 -33.96
N THR A 41 17.06 -19.59 -32.95
CA THR A 41 18.23 -20.03 -32.21
C THR A 41 19.21 -20.75 -33.14
N PRO A 42 20.49 -20.35 -33.22
CA PRO A 42 21.50 -21.10 -33.95
C PRO A 42 21.74 -22.49 -33.34
N GLN A 43 22.27 -23.40 -34.14
CA GLN A 43 22.58 -24.74 -33.65
C GLN A 43 23.66 -24.67 -32.56
N ASN A 44 23.40 -25.29 -31.39
CA ASN A 44 24.26 -25.26 -30.20
C ASN A 44 24.36 -23.91 -29.47
N ASP A 45 23.51 -22.93 -29.79
CA ASP A 45 23.57 -21.58 -29.22
C ASP A 45 22.24 -21.19 -28.57
N TYR A 46 21.67 -22.11 -27.77
CA TYR A 46 20.42 -21.82 -27.06
C TYR A 46 20.68 -20.96 -25.83
N VAL A 47 20.09 -19.77 -25.85
CA VAL A 47 20.00 -18.88 -24.69
C VAL A 47 18.61 -18.99 -24.09
N LYS A 48 18.54 -19.23 -22.78
CA LYS A 48 17.28 -19.33 -22.03
C LYS A 48 16.40 -18.10 -22.30
N ASP A 49 15.12 -18.32 -22.58
CA ASP A 49 14.09 -17.30 -22.89
C ASP A 49 14.30 -16.51 -24.20
N SER A 50 15.37 -16.79 -24.96
CA SER A 50 15.59 -16.15 -26.24
C SER A 50 14.80 -16.82 -27.37
N VAL A 51 14.42 -16.02 -28.36
CA VAL A 51 13.93 -16.48 -29.67
C VAL A 51 15.02 -16.49 -30.74
N GLY A 52 16.28 -16.39 -30.31
CA GLY A 52 17.46 -16.50 -31.16
C GLY A 52 17.89 -15.20 -31.81
N ILE A 53 18.55 -15.34 -32.96
CA ILE A 53 19.16 -14.25 -33.72
C ILE A 53 18.40 -14.00 -35.02
N PRO A 54 18.56 -12.85 -35.70
CA PRO A 54 17.93 -12.57 -36.99
C PRO A 54 18.21 -13.66 -38.04
N LEU A 55 17.17 -14.07 -38.76
CA LEU A 55 17.34 -14.95 -39.92
C LEU A 55 18.02 -14.21 -41.09
N PRO A 56 18.75 -14.92 -41.97
CA PRO A 56 19.43 -14.30 -43.11
C PRO A 56 18.47 -13.49 -44.00
N GLY A 57 18.84 -12.27 -44.36
CA GLY A 57 18.06 -11.42 -45.27
C GLY A 57 16.93 -10.61 -44.60
N ILE A 58 16.82 -10.67 -43.27
CA ILE A 58 16.09 -9.70 -42.44
C ILE A 58 17.09 -8.86 -41.64
N GLU A 59 16.81 -7.58 -41.58
CA GLU A 59 17.38 -6.63 -40.64
C GLU A 59 16.37 -6.36 -39.52
N LEU A 60 16.86 -6.36 -38.29
CA LEU A 60 16.09 -6.02 -37.09
C LEU A 60 16.59 -4.70 -36.52
N LYS A 61 15.66 -3.94 -35.94
CA LYS A 61 15.97 -2.75 -35.16
C LYS A 61 14.96 -2.60 -34.03
N LEU A 62 15.42 -2.19 -32.85
CA LEU A 62 14.51 -1.75 -31.78
C LEU A 62 14.15 -0.26 -32.01
N GLY A 63 12.86 0.00 -32.18
CA GLY A 63 12.28 1.33 -32.34
C GLY A 63 11.85 1.95 -31.01
N ASP A 64 10.95 2.93 -31.07
CA ASP A 64 10.43 3.59 -29.88
C ASP A 64 9.70 2.61 -28.94
N ASN A 65 9.97 2.72 -27.64
CA ASN A 65 9.50 1.77 -26.60
C ASN A 65 9.94 0.32 -26.85
N ASN A 66 11.07 0.11 -27.53
CA ASN A 66 11.64 -1.19 -27.86
C ASN A 66 10.74 -2.08 -28.74
N GLU A 67 9.86 -1.47 -29.55
CA GLU A 67 9.13 -2.21 -30.59
C GLU A 67 10.12 -2.80 -31.61
N LEU A 68 9.96 -4.09 -31.94
CA LEU A 68 10.78 -4.71 -32.97
C LEU A 68 10.35 -4.22 -34.35
N LEU A 69 11.30 -3.69 -35.10
CA LEU A 69 11.14 -3.22 -36.46
C LEU A 69 11.86 -4.17 -37.40
N LEU A 70 11.21 -4.50 -38.51
CA LEU A 70 11.71 -5.45 -39.50
C LEU A 70 11.93 -4.77 -40.85
N ARG A 71 13.02 -5.12 -41.55
CA ARG A 71 13.24 -4.77 -42.97
C ARG A 71 13.92 -5.92 -43.69
N GLY A 72 13.48 -6.29 -44.90
CA GLY A 72 14.02 -7.48 -45.56
C GLY A 72 13.19 -7.96 -46.75
N HIS A 73 13.75 -8.93 -47.46
CA HIS A 73 13.22 -9.38 -48.76
C HIS A 73 11.93 -10.20 -48.67
N TYR A 74 11.65 -10.81 -47.52
CA TYR A 74 10.49 -11.68 -47.29
C TYR A 74 9.50 -11.10 -46.26
N ILE A 75 9.55 -9.77 -46.09
CA ILE A 75 8.53 -9.02 -45.35
C ILE A 75 7.52 -8.50 -46.36
N THR A 76 6.26 -8.87 -46.19
CA THR A 76 5.22 -8.43 -47.11
C THR A 76 5.00 -6.92 -46.99
N SER A 77 4.90 -6.20 -48.10
CA SER A 77 4.57 -4.77 -48.12
C SER A 77 3.06 -4.50 -47.99
N TYR A 78 2.21 -5.53 -48.11
CA TYR A 78 0.75 -5.46 -48.01
C TYR A 78 0.12 -6.82 -47.63
N TYR A 79 -1.08 -6.80 -47.04
CA TYR A 79 -1.91 -7.99 -46.87
C TYR A 79 -3.04 -7.97 -47.91
N HIS A 80 -3.35 -9.11 -48.55
CA HIS A 80 -4.36 -9.16 -49.61
C HIS A 80 -5.74 -8.78 -49.05
N GLY A 81 -6.32 -7.66 -49.53
CA GLY A 81 -7.65 -7.18 -49.13
C GLY A 81 -7.67 -5.88 -48.32
N GLU A 82 -6.51 -5.37 -47.90
CA GLU A 82 -6.40 -4.07 -47.22
C GLU A 82 -5.50 -3.11 -48.01
N ASN A 83 -6.02 -1.92 -48.37
CA ASN A 83 -5.34 -0.99 -49.26
C ASN A 83 -4.10 -0.30 -48.67
N LYS A 84 -3.89 -0.37 -47.34
CA LYS A 84 -2.68 0.12 -46.65
C LYS A 84 -2.52 -0.61 -45.32
N THR A 85 -1.52 -1.47 -45.16
CA THR A 85 -1.07 -1.86 -43.82
C THR A 85 -0.39 -0.66 -43.19
N HIS A 86 -1.05 -0.04 -42.20
CA HIS A 86 -0.51 1.05 -41.37
C HIS A 86 0.78 0.68 -40.59
N ALA A 87 1.33 -0.52 -40.81
CA ALA A 87 2.50 -1.06 -40.14
C ALA A 87 3.83 -0.67 -40.80
N PHE A 88 3.86 -0.17 -42.04
CA PHE A 88 5.10 0.35 -42.64
C PHE A 88 5.26 1.85 -42.41
N PHE A 89 6.32 2.22 -41.70
CA PHE A 89 6.70 3.61 -41.51
C PHE A 89 8.20 3.77 -41.76
N ASN A 90 8.58 4.78 -42.55
CA ASN A 90 9.99 5.05 -42.92
C ASN A 90 10.77 3.82 -43.44
N GLY A 91 10.11 2.91 -44.17
CA GLY A 91 10.74 1.72 -44.74
C GLY A 91 10.96 0.56 -43.76
N TRP A 92 10.39 0.63 -42.56
CA TRP A 92 10.40 -0.44 -41.56
C TRP A 92 8.99 -0.95 -41.30
N PHE A 93 8.85 -2.27 -41.15
CA PHE A 93 7.62 -2.91 -40.69
C PHE A 93 7.61 -2.93 -39.16
N HIS A 94 6.57 -2.37 -38.56
CA HIS A 94 6.31 -2.35 -37.13
C HIS A 94 5.57 -3.62 -36.73
N THR A 95 6.21 -4.51 -35.97
CA THR A 95 5.58 -5.78 -35.53
C THR A 95 4.44 -5.56 -34.54
N GLY A 96 4.50 -4.48 -33.77
CA GLY A 96 3.66 -4.32 -32.59
C GLY A 96 4.06 -5.23 -31.43
N ASP A 97 5.23 -5.88 -31.49
CA ASP A 97 5.79 -6.72 -30.44
C ASP A 97 7.03 -6.03 -29.85
N ILE A 98 7.15 -6.03 -28.52
CA ILE A 98 8.21 -5.38 -27.76
C ILE A 98 9.30 -6.40 -27.46
N PHE A 99 10.54 -6.01 -27.70
CA PHE A 99 11.70 -6.87 -27.59
C PHE A 99 12.77 -6.27 -26.70
N GLU A 100 13.65 -7.12 -26.18
CA GLU A 100 14.94 -6.74 -25.66
C GLU A 100 16.03 -7.49 -26.46
N GLU A 101 17.17 -6.84 -26.68
CA GLU A 101 18.34 -7.45 -27.31
C GLU A 101 19.48 -7.52 -26.30
N LYS A 102 20.02 -8.71 -26.08
CA LYS A 102 21.19 -8.98 -25.24
C LYS A 102 22.08 -9.99 -25.94
N ASP A 103 23.38 -9.71 -26.05
CA ASP A 103 24.36 -10.63 -26.66
C ASP A 103 23.92 -11.17 -28.04
N ASN A 104 23.41 -10.27 -28.90
CA ASN A 104 22.83 -10.53 -30.23
C ASN A 104 21.59 -11.45 -30.26
N HIS A 105 21.07 -11.80 -29.09
CA HIS A 105 19.87 -12.59 -28.92
C HIS A 105 18.66 -11.70 -28.63
N TYR A 106 17.53 -12.08 -29.21
CA TYR A 106 16.27 -11.35 -29.10
C TYR A 106 15.35 -12.04 -28.09
N PHE A 107 14.69 -11.25 -27.25
CA PHE A 107 13.79 -11.70 -26.18
C PHE A 107 12.44 -11.01 -26.33
N ILE A 108 11.36 -11.78 -26.43
CA ILE A 108 10.00 -11.23 -26.50
C ILE A 108 9.60 -10.77 -25.11
N ILE A 109 9.22 -9.50 -24.97
CA ILE A 109 8.72 -8.95 -23.70
C ILE A 109 7.19 -8.99 -23.66
N ASP A 110 6.53 -8.39 -24.66
CA ASP A 110 5.05 -8.32 -24.71
C ASP A 110 4.59 -7.80 -26.08
N ARG A 111 3.28 -7.64 -26.28
CA ARG A 111 2.73 -6.86 -27.40
C ARG A 111 2.56 -5.39 -27.01
N LYS A 112 2.90 -4.49 -27.93
CA LYS A 112 2.71 -3.03 -27.82
C LYS A 112 1.26 -2.62 -27.52
N LYS A 113 0.28 -3.43 -27.93
CA LYS A 113 -1.15 -3.20 -27.61
C LYS A 113 -1.57 -3.74 -26.23
N GLU A 114 -0.77 -4.62 -25.64
CA GLU A 114 -1.05 -5.27 -24.35
C GLU A 114 -0.29 -4.62 -23.18
N ILE A 115 0.79 -3.88 -23.45
CA ILE A 115 1.40 -2.97 -22.48
C ILE A 115 0.45 -1.81 -22.16
N TYR A 116 0.46 -1.37 -20.90
CA TYR A 116 -0.28 -0.19 -20.49
C TYR A 116 0.61 0.84 -19.82
N LYS A 117 0.09 2.06 -19.67
CA LYS A 117 0.72 3.09 -18.86
C LYS A 117 -0.08 3.30 -17.58
N ASN A 118 0.60 3.31 -16.45
CA ASN A 118 -0.03 3.68 -15.19
C ASN A 118 -0.34 5.19 -15.17
N SER A 119 -1.02 5.67 -14.12
CA SER A 119 -1.38 7.09 -14.00
C SER A 119 -0.18 8.04 -13.89
N ARG A 120 1.03 7.51 -13.72
CA ARG A 120 2.30 8.26 -13.68
C ARG A 120 3.04 8.22 -15.03
N GLY A 121 2.45 7.64 -16.07
CA GLY A 121 3.02 7.55 -17.41
C GLY A 121 4.09 6.47 -17.57
N LEU A 122 4.32 5.64 -16.55
CA LEU A 122 5.29 4.53 -16.61
C LEU A 122 4.66 3.34 -17.33
N THR A 123 5.44 2.73 -18.23
CA THR A 123 5.03 1.58 -19.03
C THR A 123 5.15 0.31 -18.20
N ILE A 124 4.09 -0.51 -18.19
CA ILE A 124 4.03 -1.82 -17.54
C ILE A 124 3.76 -2.89 -18.60
N SER A 125 4.51 -3.99 -18.55
CA SER A 125 4.19 -5.22 -19.27
C SER A 125 3.42 -6.16 -18.34
N PRO A 126 2.13 -6.39 -18.57
CA PRO A 126 1.35 -7.24 -17.70
C PRO A 126 1.77 -8.71 -17.78
N GLN A 127 2.09 -9.21 -18.98
CA GLN A 127 2.45 -10.62 -19.16
C GLN A 127 3.72 -10.97 -18.39
N LYS A 128 4.70 -10.07 -18.37
CA LYS A 128 5.91 -10.22 -17.55
C LYS A 128 5.56 -10.54 -16.09
N ILE A 129 4.60 -9.82 -15.50
CA ILE A 129 4.21 -9.98 -14.09
C ILE A 129 3.31 -11.22 -13.93
N GLU A 130 2.33 -11.42 -14.82
CA GLU A 130 1.40 -12.54 -14.80
C GLU A 130 2.13 -13.90 -14.92
N ASN A 131 3.16 -13.99 -15.75
CA ASN A 131 3.95 -15.21 -15.93
C ASN A 131 4.72 -15.62 -14.68
N MET A 132 5.08 -14.68 -13.80
CA MET A 132 5.75 -15.00 -12.53
C MET A 132 4.88 -15.84 -11.59
N PHE A 133 3.56 -15.89 -11.81
CA PHE A 133 2.64 -16.68 -11.01
C PHE A 133 2.46 -18.12 -11.55
N GLN A 134 2.94 -18.44 -12.75
CA GLN A 134 2.71 -19.75 -13.39
C GLN A 134 3.36 -20.92 -12.63
N ASP A 135 4.45 -20.65 -11.90
CA ASP A 135 5.19 -21.66 -11.14
C ASP A 135 4.54 -22.01 -9.79
N PHE A 136 3.48 -21.30 -9.39
CA PHE A 136 2.82 -21.53 -8.11
C PHE A 136 1.59 -22.42 -8.28
N ASP A 137 1.66 -23.65 -7.75
CA ASP A 137 0.54 -24.62 -7.75
C ASP A 137 -0.76 -24.06 -7.13
N ALA A 138 -0.65 -23.06 -6.25
CA ALA A 138 -1.78 -22.41 -5.63
C ALA A 138 -2.59 -21.52 -6.60
N VAL A 139 -2.03 -21.12 -7.74
CA VAL A 139 -2.61 -20.15 -8.66
C VAL A 139 -3.01 -20.84 -9.96
N LYS A 140 -4.30 -20.83 -10.28
CA LYS A 140 -4.78 -21.32 -11.58
C LYS A 140 -4.74 -20.25 -12.66
N SER A 141 -5.07 -19.02 -12.30
CA SER A 141 -5.03 -17.88 -13.22
C SER A 141 -4.80 -16.59 -12.45
N VAL A 142 -4.03 -15.69 -13.05
CA VAL A 142 -3.76 -14.35 -12.54
C VAL A 142 -4.02 -13.33 -13.65
N PHE A 143 -4.56 -12.18 -13.28
CA PHE A 143 -4.76 -11.06 -14.20
C PHE A 143 -4.32 -9.76 -13.55
N LEU A 144 -3.36 -9.08 -14.17
CA LEU A 144 -2.84 -7.81 -13.71
C LEU A 144 -3.77 -6.67 -14.11
N VAL A 145 -4.08 -5.82 -13.14
CA VAL A 145 -4.87 -4.61 -13.27
C VAL A 145 -4.00 -3.42 -12.92
N GLY A 146 -3.92 -2.43 -13.81
CA GLY A 146 -3.17 -1.20 -13.52
C GLY A 146 -3.20 -0.13 -14.61
N ASP A 147 -3.83 -0.41 -15.76
CA ASP A 147 -3.98 0.55 -16.86
C ASP A 147 -4.69 1.83 -16.40
N GLY A 148 -3.99 2.96 -16.51
CA GLY A 148 -4.45 4.26 -16.03
C GLY A 148 -4.64 4.36 -14.51
N LYS A 149 -4.19 3.38 -13.72
CA LYS A 149 -4.34 3.37 -12.25
C LYS A 149 -3.08 3.85 -11.54
N ALA A 150 -3.22 4.22 -10.26
CA ALA A 150 -2.13 4.71 -9.43
C ALA A 150 -1.08 3.64 -9.07
N TYR A 151 -1.49 2.38 -9.09
CA TYR A 151 -0.68 1.22 -8.75
C TYR A 151 -1.27 -0.06 -9.37
N ASN A 152 -0.45 -1.12 -9.42
CA ASN A 152 -0.87 -2.41 -9.93
C ASN A 152 -1.58 -3.22 -8.84
N THR A 153 -2.61 -3.96 -9.24
CA THR A 153 -3.34 -4.92 -8.42
C THR A 153 -3.55 -6.20 -9.24
N VAL A 154 -3.90 -7.32 -8.60
CA VAL A 154 -4.13 -8.58 -9.32
C VAL A 154 -5.46 -9.22 -8.95
N LEU A 155 -6.12 -9.80 -9.95
CA LEU A 155 -7.19 -10.77 -9.74
C LEU A 155 -6.56 -12.16 -9.73
N LEU A 156 -6.84 -12.95 -8.69
CA LEU A 156 -6.29 -14.28 -8.50
C LEU A 156 -7.41 -15.31 -8.44
N PHE A 157 -7.34 -16.30 -9.33
CA PHE A 157 -8.19 -17.48 -9.26
C PHE A 157 -7.40 -18.67 -8.68
N PRO A 158 -7.81 -19.20 -7.52
CA PRO A 158 -7.10 -20.32 -6.89
C PRO A 158 -7.20 -21.62 -7.69
N ASP A 159 -6.15 -22.44 -7.63
CA ASP A 159 -6.27 -23.84 -8.06
C ASP A 159 -7.10 -24.62 -7.04
N LYS A 160 -8.28 -25.09 -7.47
CA LYS A 160 -9.24 -25.78 -6.61
C LYS A 160 -8.71 -27.12 -6.07
N LYS A 161 -7.77 -27.79 -6.76
CA LYS A 161 -7.19 -29.05 -6.27
C LYS A 161 -6.18 -28.75 -5.17
N TRP A 162 -5.34 -27.74 -5.38
CA TRP A 162 -4.37 -27.30 -4.37
C TRP A 162 -5.06 -26.82 -3.09
N VAL A 163 -6.08 -25.95 -3.23
CA VAL A 163 -6.84 -25.43 -2.08
C VAL A 163 -7.47 -26.57 -1.27
N LYS A 164 -8.11 -27.54 -1.93
CA LYS A 164 -8.72 -28.70 -1.25
C LYS A 164 -7.71 -29.56 -0.46
N ASN A 165 -6.46 -29.62 -0.91
CA ASN A 165 -5.43 -30.41 -0.24
C ASN A 165 -4.97 -29.74 1.06
N ILE A 166 -5.05 -28.42 1.16
CA ILE A 166 -4.50 -27.61 2.25
C ILE A 166 -5.59 -27.07 3.20
N GLU A 167 -6.85 -26.99 2.75
CA GLU A 167 -8.00 -26.55 3.58
C GLU A 167 -8.18 -27.35 4.89
N ASN A 168 -7.63 -28.57 4.97
CA ASN A 168 -7.68 -29.40 6.18
C ASN A 168 -6.59 -29.07 7.21
N GLU A 169 -5.65 -28.19 6.88
CA GLU A 169 -4.61 -27.74 7.81
C GLU A 169 -5.17 -26.69 8.77
N LYS A 170 -5.05 -26.94 10.08
CA LYS A 170 -5.52 -26.01 11.11
C LYS A 170 -4.76 -24.69 11.01
N GLY A 171 -5.50 -23.59 10.84
CA GLY A 171 -4.96 -22.23 10.83
C GLY A 171 -4.58 -21.71 9.45
N PHE A 172 -4.84 -22.46 8.37
CA PHE A 172 -4.59 -21.97 7.02
C PHE A 172 -5.55 -20.82 6.65
N ASN A 173 -4.99 -19.66 6.33
CA ASN A 173 -5.71 -18.50 5.81
C ASN A 173 -5.25 -18.23 4.37
N LEU A 174 -6.13 -18.51 3.41
CA LEU A 174 -5.86 -18.34 1.98
C LEU A 174 -5.46 -16.90 1.61
N GLN A 175 -6.04 -15.91 2.30
CA GLN A 175 -5.70 -14.49 2.10
C GLN A 175 -4.27 -14.19 2.55
N GLU A 176 -3.86 -14.72 3.71
CA GLU A 176 -2.49 -14.53 4.22
C GLU A 176 -1.47 -15.22 3.31
N TYR A 177 -1.77 -16.44 2.83
CA TYR A 177 -0.91 -17.16 1.90
C TYR A 177 -0.66 -16.37 0.60
N TYR A 178 -1.71 -15.88 -0.06
CA TYR A 178 -1.53 -15.07 -1.26
C TYR A 178 -0.84 -13.74 -0.99
N SER A 179 -1.06 -13.13 0.17
CA SER A 179 -0.31 -11.94 0.58
C SER A 179 1.19 -12.20 0.62
N SER A 180 1.62 -13.32 1.23
CA SER A 180 3.02 -13.74 1.24
C SER A 180 3.56 -14.06 -0.16
N LEU A 181 2.77 -14.74 -1.00
CA LEU A 181 3.15 -15.03 -2.38
C LEU A 181 3.40 -13.73 -3.18
N LEU A 182 2.52 -12.74 -3.03
CA LEU A 182 2.68 -11.43 -3.67
C LEU A 182 3.94 -10.70 -3.18
N GLN A 183 4.29 -10.81 -1.89
CA GLN A 183 5.53 -10.25 -1.36
C GLN A 183 6.76 -10.87 -2.03
N SER A 184 6.75 -12.19 -2.26
CA SER A 184 7.82 -12.88 -2.98
C SER A 184 7.93 -12.38 -4.43
N VAL A 185 6.81 -12.31 -5.17
CA VAL A 185 6.80 -11.77 -6.54
C VAL A 185 7.31 -10.32 -6.57
N ASN A 186 6.85 -9.47 -5.64
CA ASN A 186 7.26 -8.07 -5.55
C ASN A 186 8.78 -7.86 -5.32
N SER A 187 9.51 -8.85 -4.78
CA SER A 187 10.96 -8.74 -4.62
C SER A 187 11.73 -8.73 -5.95
N PHE A 188 11.13 -9.25 -7.02
CA PHE A 188 11.69 -9.28 -8.37
C PHE A 188 11.22 -8.10 -9.24
N LEU A 189 10.31 -7.27 -8.73
CA LEU A 189 9.69 -6.17 -9.46
C LEU A 189 10.29 -4.81 -9.09
N ALA A 190 10.45 -3.95 -10.09
CA ALA A 190 10.80 -2.56 -9.86
C ALA A 190 9.69 -1.87 -9.03
N PRO A 191 10.00 -0.82 -8.25
CA PRO A 191 9.02 -0.18 -7.37
C PRO A 191 7.70 0.23 -8.04
N TYR A 192 7.74 0.60 -9.33
CA TYR A 192 6.56 0.99 -10.11
C TYR A 192 5.80 -0.18 -10.74
N GLU A 193 6.39 -1.37 -10.77
CA GLU A 193 5.76 -2.62 -11.23
C GLU A 193 5.06 -3.36 -10.09
N ARG A 194 5.42 -3.07 -8.83
CA ARG A 194 4.92 -3.78 -7.65
C ARG A 194 3.40 -3.78 -7.52
N ILE A 195 2.90 -4.92 -7.08
CA ILE A 195 1.48 -5.19 -6.81
C ILE A 195 1.17 -4.73 -5.38
N VAL A 196 0.19 -3.83 -5.25
CA VAL A 196 -0.17 -3.20 -3.97
C VAL A 196 -1.36 -3.90 -3.31
N ASN A 197 -2.26 -4.51 -4.09
CA ASN A 197 -3.46 -5.15 -3.59
C ASN A 197 -3.87 -6.32 -4.50
N PHE A 198 -4.73 -7.21 -4.01
CA PHE A 198 -5.28 -8.30 -4.79
C PHE A 198 -6.71 -8.65 -4.37
N ALA A 199 -7.43 -9.30 -5.28
CA ALA A 199 -8.73 -9.90 -5.01
C ALA A 199 -8.72 -11.36 -5.44
N ILE A 200 -9.23 -12.23 -4.57
CA ILE A 200 -9.50 -13.63 -4.90
C ILE A 200 -10.86 -13.68 -5.61
N ILE A 201 -10.87 -14.12 -6.86
CA ILE A 201 -12.09 -14.22 -7.66
C ILE A 201 -12.75 -15.60 -7.49
N ASP A 202 -14.07 -15.66 -7.57
CA ASP A 202 -14.86 -16.87 -7.32
C ASP A 202 -14.96 -17.81 -8.52
N ARG A 203 -14.68 -17.27 -9.71
CA ARG A 203 -14.66 -17.97 -10.99
C ARG A 203 -13.43 -17.60 -11.80
N ASP A 204 -13.08 -18.49 -12.71
CA ASP A 204 -12.03 -18.25 -13.70
C ASP A 204 -12.51 -17.34 -14.86
N PHE A 205 -11.57 -16.96 -15.71
CA PHE A 205 -11.82 -16.33 -17.00
C PHE A 205 -12.42 -17.33 -18.00
N SER A 206 -13.42 -16.90 -18.77
CA SER A 206 -14.19 -17.80 -19.65
C SER A 206 -14.29 -17.31 -21.10
N THR A 207 -14.15 -18.25 -22.04
CA THR A 207 -14.47 -18.02 -23.46
C THR A 207 -15.95 -17.70 -23.67
N GLU A 208 -16.85 -18.27 -22.87
CA GLU A 208 -18.31 -18.04 -22.97
C GLU A 208 -18.69 -16.60 -22.62
N LYS A 209 -17.89 -15.94 -21.78
CA LYS A 209 -18.08 -14.54 -21.36
C LYS A 209 -17.28 -13.54 -22.21
N ASP A 210 -16.71 -14.00 -23.32
CA ASP A 210 -15.84 -13.24 -24.19
C ASP A 210 -14.59 -12.65 -23.49
N GLU A 211 -14.10 -13.33 -22.46
CA GLU A 211 -12.94 -12.90 -21.66
C GLU A 211 -11.62 -13.45 -22.20
N LEU A 212 -11.70 -14.48 -23.05
CA LEU A 212 -10.55 -15.17 -23.63
C LEU A 212 -10.65 -15.18 -25.16
N THR A 213 -9.51 -15.09 -25.85
CA THR A 213 -9.43 -15.33 -27.29
C THR A 213 -9.55 -16.83 -27.60
N PRO A 214 -9.74 -17.24 -28.88
CA PRO A 214 -9.68 -18.65 -29.25
C PRO A 214 -8.37 -19.35 -28.86
N LYS A 215 -7.26 -18.58 -28.75
CA LYS A 215 -5.95 -19.07 -28.27
C LYS A 215 -5.82 -19.04 -26.74
N ARG A 216 -6.92 -18.79 -26.01
CA ARG A 216 -6.98 -18.67 -24.53
C ARG A 216 -6.13 -17.55 -23.94
N THR A 217 -5.83 -16.50 -24.71
CA THR A 217 -5.20 -15.28 -24.20
C THR A 217 -6.26 -14.29 -23.68
N PHE A 218 -5.89 -13.42 -22.75
CA PHE A 218 -6.84 -12.48 -22.13
C PHE A 218 -7.36 -11.41 -23.11
N LYS A 219 -8.68 -11.20 -23.09
CA LYS A 219 -9.33 -10.00 -23.63
C LYS A 219 -9.45 -8.97 -22.51
N ARG A 220 -8.35 -8.25 -22.24
CA ARG A 220 -8.20 -7.38 -21.06
C ARG A 220 -9.36 -6.41 -20.86
N LYS A 221 -9.79 -5.72 -21.92
CA LYS A 221 -10.91 -4.75 -21.85
C LYS A 221 -12.21 -5.41 -21.36
N THR A 222 -12.53 -6.60 -21.86
CA THR A 222 -13.73 -7.35 -21.43
C THR A 222 -13.59 -7.81 -19.98
N ILE A 223 -12.43 -8.32 -19.59
CA ILE A 223 -12.16 -8.75 -18.21
C ILE A 223 -12.30 -7.57 -17.23
N LEU A 224 -11.69 -6.42 -17.53
CA LEU A 224 -11.79 -5.22 -16.69
C LEU A 224 -13.25 -4.81 -16.46
N ASN A 225 -14.09 -4.89 -17.49
CA ASN A 225 -15.51 -4.61 -17.38
C ASN A 225 -16.24 -5.69 -16.54
N ASN A 226 -16.06 -6.98 -16.86
CA ASN A 226 -16.78 -8.07 -16.22
C ASN A 226 -16.40 -8.29 -14.74
N PHE A 227 -15.21 -7.86 -14.32
CA PHE A 227 -14.71 -7.99 -12.95
C PHE A 227 -14.64 -6.65 -12.21
N THR A 228 -15.38 -5.63 -12.68
CA THR A 228 -15.40 -4.29 -12.05
C THR A 228 -15.76 -4.35 -10.55
N GLU A 229 -16.62 -5.28 -10.13
CA GLU A 229 -16.99 -5.45 -8.72
C GLU A 229 -15.82 -5.89 -7.82
N TYR A 230 -14.89 -6.69 -8.34
CA TYR A 230 -13.67 -7.07 -7.63
C TYR A 230 -12.61 -5.96 -7.71
N ILE A 231 -12.55 -5.26 -8.84
CA ILE A 231 -11.52 -4.25 -9.11
C ILE A 231 -11.78 -2.96 -8.32
N SER A 232 -13.01 -2.49 -8.28
CA SER A 232 -13.33 -1.17 -7.72
C SER A 232 -12.95 -1.04 -6.25
N PRO A 233 -13.22 -2.02 -5.36
CA PRO A 233 -12.79 -1.98 -3.97
C PRO A 233 -11.27 -1.93 -3.79
N MET A 234 -10.49 -2.55 -4.70
CA MET A 234 -9.03 -2.54 -4.61
C MET A 234 -8.41 -1.15 -4.80
N TYR A 235 -9.15 -0.22 -5.43
CA TYR A 235 -8.74 1.15 -5.70
C TYR A 235 -9.53 2.19 -4.89
N GLU A 236 -10.50 1.74 -4.09
CA GLU A 236 -11.27 2.64 -3.27
C GLU A 236 -10.39 3.19 -2.16
N LYS A 237 -10.22 4.51 -2.09
CA LYS A 237 -9.53 5.15 -0.98
C LYS A 237 -10.24 4.75 0.31
N ASP A 238 -9.48 4.28 1.29
CA ASP A 238 -9.96 3.92 2.63
C ASP A 238 -10.21 5.15 3.52
N TYR A 239 -10.05 6.35 2.95
CA TYR A 239 -10.27 7.65 3.58
C TYR A 239 -11.20 8.56 2.75
N ASN A 240 -11.87 9.48 3.44
CA ASN A 240 -12.45 10.69 2.86
C ASN A 240 -11.43 11.81 2.97
N PHE A 241 -11.44 12.76 2.04
CA PHE A 241 -10.52 13.90 2.10
C PHE A 241 -11.26 15.23 1.92
N PHE A 242 -10.71 16.27 2.52
CA PHE A 242 -11.20 17.64 2.46
C PHE A 242 -10.06 18.55 2.02
N LEU A 243 -10.31 19.42 1.05
CA LEU A 243 -9.32 20.36 0.53
C LEU A 243 -9.69 21.78 0.94
N TYR A 244 -8.70 22.53 1.42
CA TYR A 244 -8.82 23.97 1.65
C TYR A 244 -7.53 24.66 1.20
N LYS A 245 -7.64 25.53 0.18
CA LYS A 245 -6.48 26.08 -0.54
C LYS A 245 -5.56 24.95 -1.04
N THR A 246 -4.33 24.88 -0.55
CA THR A 246 -3.33 23.85 -0.88
C THR A 246 -3.30 22.69 0.11
N ASN A 247 -4.07 22.77 1.20
CA ASN A 247 -3.98 21.82 2.32
C ASN A 247 -5.06 20.74 2.20
N GLU A 248 -4.68 19.49 2.44
CA GLU A 248 -5.56 18.32 2.41
C GLU A 248 -5.70 17.68 3.79
N VAL A 249 -6.92 17.40 4.23
CA VAL A 249 -7.17 16.61 5.46
C VAL A 249 -7.81 15.29 5.06
N ARG A 250 -7.16 14.17 5.39
CA ARG A 250 -7.61 12.81 5.14
C ARG A 250 -8.15 12.19 6.42
N ILE A 251 -9.34 11.63 6.34
CA ILE A 251 -10.06 11.02 7.46
C ILE A 251 -10.44 9.59 7.09
N PRO A 252 -9.95 8.58 7.82
CA PRO A 252 -10.27 7.19 7.50
C PRO A 252 -11.78 6.92 7.52
N LYS A 253 -12.29 6.21 6.51
CA LYS A 253 -13.69 5.80 6.42
C LYS A 253 -14.10 4.98 7.64
N TRP A 254 -13.20 4.13 8.14
CA TRP A 254 -13.45 3.31 9.33
C TRP A 254 -13.68 4.15 10.59
N LEU A 255 -12.98 5.29 10.73
CA LEU A 255 -13.12 6.19 11.88
C LEU A 255 -14.49 6.85 11.86
N LEU A 256 -14.90 7.41 10.71
CA LEU A 256 -16.22 8.01 10.54
C LEU A 256 -17.34 6.99 10.84
N ARG A 257 -17.23 5.77 10.29
CA ARG A 257 -18.17 4.68 10.53
C ARG A 257 -18.31 4.35 12.01
N LYS A 258 -17.19 4.16 12.73
CA LYS A 258 -17.23 3.86 14.16
C LYS A 258 -17.70 5.03 15.02
N SER A 259 -17.46 6.26 14.56
CA SER A 259 -17.91 7.50 15.23
C SER A 259 -19.39 7.80 14.97
N GLY A 260 -20.05 7.04 14.08
CA GLY A 260 -21.43 7.30 13.66
C GLY A 260 -21.57 8.57 12.79
N ILE A 261 -20.49 9.04 12.17
CA ILE A 261 -20.47 10.26 11.37
C ILE A 261 -20.65 9.89 9.89
N ILE A 262 -21.61 10.54 9.23
CA ILE A 262 -21.83 10.40 7.79
C ILE A 262 -20.84 11.33 7.06
N ALA A 263 -20.06 10.79 6.12
CA ALA A 263 -19.02 11.56 5.43
C ALA A 263 -19.55 12.80 4.70
N ASN A 264 -20.73 12.71 4.08
CA ASN A 264 -21.37 13.83 3.36
C ASN A 264 -21.85 14.97 4.27
N ASP A 265 -22.04 14.68 5.57
CA ASP A 265 -22.41 15.69 6.56
C ASP A 265 -21.19 16.41 7.12
N LEU A 266 -19.99 15.88 6.87
CA LEU A 266 -18.76 16.50 7.33
C LEU A 266 -18.34 17.62 6.38
N SER A 267 -17.83 18.70 6.95
CA SER A 267 -17.25 19.82 6.20
C SER A 267 -16.06 20.41 6.95
N TRP A 268 -15.10 20.93 6.20
CA TRP A 268 -13.92 21.59 6.75
C TRP A 268 -13.69 22.92 6.02
N ASP A 269 -13.48 23.99 6.78
CA ASP A 269 -13.30 25.36 6.26
C ASP A 269 -11.85 25.87 6.37
N GLY A 270 -10.90 24.95 6.59
CA GLY A 270 -9.49 25.29 6.88
C GLY A 270 -9.18 25.50 8.36
N LYS A 271 -10.21 25.73 9.20
CA LYS A 271 -10.05 26.00 10.65
C LYS A 271 -10.84 25.06 11.54
N LYS A 272 -12.01 24.60 11.10
CA LYS A 272 -12.92 23.77 11.89
C LYS A 272 -13.53 22.67 11.02
N LEU A 273 -13.49 21.46 11.55
CA LEU A 273 -14.23 20.31 11.05
C LEU A 273 -15.62 20.33 11.70
N ARG A 274 -16.69 20.39 10.90
CA ARG A 274 -18.08 20.48 11.38
C ARG A 274 -18.94 19.37 10.80
N ILE A 275 -19.91 18.91 11.59
CA ILE A 275 -21.00 18.05 11.14
C ILE A 275 -22.20 18.97 10.84
N ARG A 276 -22.69 19.03 9.60
CA ARG A 276 -23.73 20.00 9.19
C ARG A 276 -25.05 19.87 9.96
N ASN A 277 -25.39 18.65 10.36
CA ASN A 277 -26.69 18.32 10.94
C ASN A 277 -26.68 18.32 12.49
N ILE A 278 -25.54 18.58 13.12
CA ILE A 278 -25.37 18.55 14.59
C ILE A 278 -24.46 19.70 14.98
N ASP A 279 -24.76 20.45 16.04
CA ASP A 279 -23.86 21.49 16.58
C ASP A 279 -22.63 20.88 17.27
N LYS A 280 -21.78 20.24 16.45
CA LYS A 280 -20.60 19.50 16.86
C LYS A 280 -19.46 19.85 15.92
N SER A 281 -18.39 20.40 16.48
CA SER A 281 -17.22 20.84 15.73
C SER A 281 -15.92 20.49 16.43
N LEU A 282 -14.88 20.25 15.64
CA LEU A 282 -13.50 20.08 16.06
C LEU A 282 -12.68 21.21 15.44
N GLU A 283 -11.91 21.91 16.23
CA GLU A 283 -10.85 22.81 15.79
C GLU A 283 -9.82 21.99 15.03
N LEU A 284 -9.63 22.34 13.77
CA LEU A 284 -8.69 21.72 12.86
C LEU A 284 -8.14 22.84 11.97
N ASN A 285 -7.21 23.62 12.52
CA ASN A 285 -6.52 24.68 11.81
C ASN A 285 -5.28 24.11 11.15
N PHE A 286 -5.14 24.30 9.84
CA PHE A 286 -3.99 23.80 9.09
C PHE A 286 -3.36 24.96 8.34
N ASP A 287 -2.25 25.47 8.89
CA ASP A 287 -1.50 26.59 8.34
C ASP A 287 -0.05 26.17 8.08
N GLU A 288 0.28 25.97 6.80
CA GLU A 288 1.59 25.52 6.32
C GLU A 288 2.18 24.32 7.10
N SER A 289 3.05 24.60 8.08
CA SER A 289 3.77 23.61 8.87
C SER A 289 3.21 23.40 10.28
N ILE A 290 2.20 24.16 10.68
CA ILE A 290 1.58 24.08 12.00
C ILE A 290 0.12 23.65 11.85
N ILE A 291 -0.24 22.62 12.60
CA ILE A 291 -1.61 22.10 12.65
C ILE A 291 -2.11 22.18 14.08
N VAL A 292 -3.28 22.77 14.28
CA VAL A 292 -4.00 22.69 15.56
C VAL A 292 -5.14 21.70 15.38
N ILE A 293 -5.17 20.65 16.20
CA ILE A 293 -6.27 19.68 16.24
C ILE A 293 -6.78 19.65 17.67
N GLY A 294 -8.00 20.13 17.88
CA GLY A 294 -8.59 20.23 19.21
C GLY A 294 -7.71 21.02 20.16
N ASP A 295 -7.26 20.35 21.21
CA ASP A 295 -6.48 20.96 22.28
C ASP A 295 -4.99 21.08 21.98
N TYR A 296 -4.49 20.42 20.93
CA TYR A 296 -3.05 20.24 20.68
C TYR A 296 -2.59 20.91 19.38
N THR A 297 -1.33 21.35 19.41
CA THR A 297 -0.60 21.88 18.26
C THR A 297 0.45 20.86 17.81
N TYR A 298 0.57 20.68 16.50
CA TYR A 298 1.45 19.70 15.86
C TYR A 298 2.29 20.41 14.80
N LYS A 299 3.53 19.95 14.64
CA LYS A 299 4.35 20.25 13.46
C LYS A 299 4.07 19.23 12.37
N ASN A 300 3.93 19.71 11.14
CA ASN A 300 3.79 18.90 9.94
C ASN A 300 4.72 19.42 8.85
N SER A 301 5.41 18.52 8.16
CA SER A 301 6.29 18.86 7.04
C SER A 301 5.57 18.83 5.68
N ASN A 302 4.34 18.34 5.65
CA ASN A 302 3.59 18.08 4.43
C ASN A 302 2.34 18.97 4.31
N ASN A 303 1.90 19.25 3.08
CA ASN A 303 0.64 19.96 2.81
C ASN A 303 -0.61 19.06 2.96
N PHE A 304 -0.47 17.89 3.59
CA PHE A 304 -1.60 17.04 3.94
C PHE A 304 -1.49 16.51 5.37
N LEU A 305 -2.66 16.31 5.99
CA LEU A 305 -2.83 15.74 7.31
C LEU A 305 -3.56 14.39 7.15
N ASP A 306 -2.94 13.31 7.59
CA ASP A 306 -3.56 11.99 7.63
C ASP A 306 -4.00 11.64 9.05
N LEU A 307 -5.31 11.72 9.33
CA LEU A 307 -5.84 11.37 10.65
C LEU A 307 -5.69 9.88 10.97
N ASN A 308 -5.44 8.99 10.00
CA ASN A 308 -5.14 7.59 10.32
C ASN A 308 -3.88 7.51 11.19
N LYS A 309 -2.82 8.21 10.77
CA LYS A 309 -1.53 8.26 11.47
C LYS A 309 -1.69 8.82 12.89
N LEU A 310 -2.52 9.85 13.06
CA LEU A 310 -2.80 10.39 14.39
C LEU A 310 -3.55 9.37 15.26
N VAL A 311 -4.59 8.74 14.75
CA VAL A 311 -5.48 7.88 15.55
C VAL A 311 -4.81 6.58 16.01
N ILE A 312 -3.90 6.01 15.21
CA ILE A 312 -3.15 4.79 15.57
C ILE A 312 -2.02 5.03 16.57
N SER A 313 -1.71 6.30 16.89
CA SER A 313 -0.65 6.73 17.79
C SER A 313 -1.24 7.42 19.03
N PRO A 314 -1.61 6.68 20.10
CA PRO A 314 -2.29 7.23 21.27
C PRO A 314 -1.59 8.42 21.92
N GLU A 315 -0.27 8.40 21.97
CA GLU A 315 0.54 9.49 22.47
C GLU A 315 0.18 10.82 21.79
N LEU A 316 -0.22 10.85 20.52
CA LEU A 316 -0.53 12.08 19.80
C LEU A 316 -1.88 12.70 20.16
N TRP A 317 -2.79 11.99 20.83
CA TRP A 317 -4.13 12.50 21.14
C TRP A 317 -4.62 12.23 22.56
N LEU A 318 -3.91 11.43 23.37
CA LEU A 318 -4.26 11.21 24.77
C LEU A 318 -4.22 12.52 25.55
N GLY A 319 -5.37 12.91 26.11
CA GLY A 319 -5.60 14.21 26.76
C GLY A 319 -6.19 15.29 25.84
N ASN A 320 -6.30 15.05 24.54
CA ASN A 320 -7.01 15.92 23.59
C ASN A 320 -8.52 15.65 23.72
N GLN A 321 -9.15 16.43 24.58
CA GLN A 321 -10.54 16.29 24.95
C GLN A 321 -11.46 16.63 23.77
N GLN A 322 -11.20 17.72 23.05
CA GLN A 322 -12.06 18.12 21.93
C GLN A 322 -12.04 17.08 20.79
N PHE A 323 -10.86 16.48 20.51
CA PHE A 323 -10.74 15.40 19.54
C PHE A 323 -11.54 14.15 19.96
N MET A 324 -11.48 13.76 21.23
CA MET A 324 -12.28 12.64 21.76
C MET A 324 -13.78 12.95 21.84
N GLU A 325 -14.17 14.17 22.16
CA GLU A 325 -15.57 14.59 22.12
C GLU A 325 -16.10 14.53 20.69
N PHE A 326 -15.26 14.85 19.69
CA PHE A 326 -15.64 14.82 18.28
C PHE A 326 -15.84 13.39 17.74
N PHE A 327 -14.83 12.52 17.84
CA PHE A 327 -14.88 11.17 17.27
C PHE A 327 -15.43 10.10 18.23
N GLY A 328 -15.32 10.32 19.54
CA GLY A 328 -15.71 9.36 20.56
C GLY A 328 -14.62 8.33 20.84
N PHE A 329 -14.39 8.05 22.12
CA PHE A 329 -13.36 7.10 22.55
C PHE A 329 -13.59 5.67 22.02
N SER A 330 -14.85 5.22 21.91
CA SER A 330 -15.19 3.89 21.37
C SER A 330 -14.84 3.74 19.90
N ALA A 331 -14.77 4.85 19.15
CA ALA A 331 -14.39 4.81 17.75
C ALA A 331 -12.88 4.57 17.59
N ILE A 332 -12.09 5.09 18.53
CA ILE A 332 -10.63 5.09 18.51
C ILE A 332 -10.14 3.90 19.35
N SER A 333 -10.18 2.72 18.73
CA SER A 333 -9.59 1.50 19.26
C SER A 333 -8.68 0.92 18.17
N PRO A 334 -7.38 1.26 18.19
CA PRO A 334 -6.42 0.74 17.23
C PRO A 334 -6.34 -0.78 17.36
N LYS A 335 -6.38 -1.50 16.23
CA LYS A 335 -6.09 -2.94 16.20
C LYS A 335 -4.59 -3.22 16.34
N HIS A 336 -3.77 -2.27 15.89
CA HIS A 336 -2.32 -2.27 15.98
C HIS A 336 -1.86 -0.86 16.34
N LEU A 337 -0.93 -0.76 17.30
CA LEU A 337 -0.18 0.46 17.59
C LEU A 337 1.04 0.44 16.68
N GLU A 338 1.32 1.54 15.98
CA GLU A 338 2.48 1.65 15.08
C GLU A 338 3.40 2.79 15.53
N GLN A 339 4.64 2.77 15.02
CA GLN A 339 5.68 3.75 15.31
C GLN A 339 5.25 5.19 14.98
N PRO A 340 5.82 6.19 15.67
CA PRO A 340 5.34 7.56 15.65
C PRO A 340 5.30 8.14 14.24
N SER A 341 4.16 8.76 13.93
CA SER A 341 3.95 9.44 12.67
C SER A 341 4.90 10.63 12.47
N GLU A 342 5.01 11.12 11.24
CA GLU A 342 5.68 12.41 10.92
C GLU A 342 5.06 13.62 11.68
N LEU A 343 3.88 13.46 12.28
CA LEU A 343 3.29 14.47 13.16
C LEU A 343 3.91 14.37 14.54
N VAL A 344 4.49 15.48 14.98
CA VAL A 344 5.04 15.65 16.32
C VAL A 344 4.27 16.75 17.02
N ILE A 345 3.86 16.51 18.27
CA ILE A 345 3.26 17.57 19.10
C ILE A 345 4.31 18.66 19.34
N GLU A 346 3.95 19.91 19.04
CA GLU A 346 4.78 21.06 19.36
C GLU A 346 4.64 21.38 20.85
N LEU A 347 5.58 20.84 21.65
CA LEU A 347 5.52 20.94 23.10
C LEU A 347 5.71 22.38 23.62
N SER A 348 6.41 23.25 22.89
CA SER A 348 6.56 24.66 23.28
C SER A 348 5.25 25.45 23.19
N GLU A 349 4.33 25.00 22.34
CA GLU A 349 2.99 25.57 22.16
C GLU A 349 1.91 24.76 22.88
N PHE A 350 2.29 23.79 23.73
CA PHE A 350 1.35 22.92 24.41
C PHE A 350 0.51 23.71 25.42
N LYS A 351 -0.79 23.83 25.12
CA LYS A 351 -1.73 24.59 25.96
C LYS A 351 -2.27 23.70 27.07
N PHE A 352 -1.77 23.92 28.29
CA PHE A 352 -2.39 23.35 29.49
C PHE A 352 -3.80 23.93 29.66
N GLN A 353 -4.74 23.05 29.98
CA GLN A 353 -6.16 23.37 30.04
C GLN A 353 -6.49 24.12 31.34
N LEU A 354 -7.29 25.17 31.22
CA LEU A 354 -7.79 25.98 32.35
C LEU A 354 -9.16 25.51 32.87
N LYS A 355 -9.80 24.56 32.18
CA LYS A 355 -11.16 24.08 32.50
C LYS A 355 -11.12 23.14 33.69
N LYS A 356 -12.03 23.27 34.64
CA LYS A 356 -12.14 22.31 35.76
C LYS A 356 -12.43 20.90 35.23
N VAL A 357 -11.67 19.91 35.68
CA VAL A 357 -11.91 18.51 35.31
C VAL A 357 -13.20 18.02 35.97
N ASP A 358 -14.00 17.28 35.19
CA ASP A 358 -15.25 16.74 35.70
C ASP A 358 -15.02 15.70 36.82
N LYS A 359 -15.91 15.72 37.81
CA LYS A 359 -15.82 14.82 38.98
C LYS A 359 -15.92 13.35 38.56
N GLN A 360 -16.70 13.03 37.52
CA GLN A 360 -16.84 11.67 37.02
C GLN A 360 -15.50 11.13 36.51
N THR A 361 -14.71 11.95 35.81
CA THR A 361 -13.37 11.57 35.32
C THR A 361 -12.46 11.16 36.48
N ILE A 362 -12.48 11.92 37.56
CA ILE A 362 -11.70 11.64 38.78
C ILE A 362 -12.19 10.36 39.47
N ASP A 363 -13.50 10.20 39.62
CA ASP A 363 -14.10 9.04 40.30
C ASP A 363 -13.86 7.74 39.52
N VAL A 364 -13.96 7.79 38.19
CA VAL A 364 -13.60 6.68 37.29
C VAL A 364 -12.14 6.28 37.48
N LEU A 365 -11.23 7.26 37.56
CA LEU A 365 -9.81 6.98 37.72
C LEU A 365 -9.48 6.39 39.10
N LYS A 366 -10.11 6.89 40.16
CA LYS A 366 -10.01 6.32 41.52
C LYS A 366 -10.51 4.87 41.55
N HIS A 367 -11.60 4.58 40.83
CA HIS A 367 -12.10 3.22 40.71
C HIS A 367 -11.12 2.31 39.95
N ALA A 368 -10.59 2.77 38.81
CA ALA A 368 -9.62 2.04 38.01
C ALA A 368 -8.35 1.72 38.81
N LEU A 369 -7.83 2.68 39.60
CA LEU A 369 -6.74 2.48 40.54
C LEU A 369 -7.02 1.36 41.55
N ARG A 370 -8.20 1.38 42.19
CA ARG A 370 -8.59 0.36 43.18
C ARG A 370 -8.72 -1.02 42.56
N LYS A 371 -9.19 -1.10 41.32
CA LYS A 371 -9.38 -2.35 40.57
C LYS A 371 -8.16 -2.80 39.76
N LYS A 372 -7.09 -1.99 39.74
CA LYS A 372 -5.89 -2.21 38.91
C LYS A 372 -6.22 -2.40 37.42
N VAL A 373 -7.20 -1.64 36.92
CA VAL A 373 -7.59 -1.67 35.50
C VAL A 373 -6.76 -0.64 34.76
N PHE A 374 -5.83 -1.11 33.93
CA PHE A 374 -4.95 -0.27 33.13
C PHE A 374 -5.33 -0.33 31.65
N ASP A 375 -5.91 0.73 31.11
CA ASP A 375 -6.32 0.84 29.70
C ASP A 375 -6.12 2.25 29.14
N LEU A 376 -6.21 2.39 27.82
CA LEU A 376 -6.08 3.67 27.13
C LEU A 376 -7.11 4.71 27.58
N LYS A 377 -8.31 4.27 28.00
CA LYS A 377 -9.39 5.18 28.43
C LYS A 377 -9.02 5.88 29.73
N ASN A 378 -8.52 5.13 30.69
CA ASN A 378 -8.11 5.67 31.98
C ASN A 378 -6.76 6.40 31.87
N ILE A 379 -5.90 6.04 30.92
CA ILE A 379 -4.73 6.86 30.55
C ILE A 379 -5.18 8.21 29.96
N HIS A 380 -6.17 8.23 29.07
CA HIS A 380 -6.74 9.46 28.52
C HIS A 380 -7.29 10.36 29.64
N ASN A 381 -8.08 9.78 30.55
CA ASN A 381 -8.60 10.49 31.72
C ASN A 381 -7.49 11.03 32.63
N SER A 382 -6.39 10.27 32.77
CA SER A 382 -5.21 10.72 33.49
C SER A 382 -4.55 11.91 32.79
N ALA A 383 -4.39 11.84 31.46
CA ALA A 383 -3.83 12.92 30.66
C ALA A 383 -4.67 14.21 30.76
N ILE A 384 -6.01 14.12 30.76
CA ILE A 384 -6.90 15.28 30.99
C ILE A 384 -6.59 15.95 32.34
N ILE A 385 -6.39 15.17 33.41
CA ILE A 385 -6.06 15.69 34.73
C ILE A 385 -4.64 16.26 34.76
N LEU A 386 -3.68 15.55 34.17
CA LEU A 386 -2.27 15.92 34.15
C LEU A 386 -1.99 17.18 33.34
N TYR A 387 -2.75 17.42 32.28
CA TYR A 387 -2.61 18.59 31.42
C TYR A 387 -3.55 19.72 31.82
N ASN A 388 -4.00 19.71 33.08
CA ASN A 388 -4.78 20.77 33.69
C ASN A 388 -3.92 21.65 34.59
N GLU A 389 -3.98 22.97 34.43
CA GLU A 389 -3.10 23.87 35.17
C GLU A 389 -3.36 23.88 36.68
N TYR A 390 -4.63 23.69 37.12
CA TYR A 390 -5.07 23.99 38.49
C TYR A 390 -5.74 22.82 39.21
N ASP A 391 -5.65 21.58 38.71
CA ASP A 391 -6.38 20.47 39.34
C ASP A 391 -5.68 19.93 40.61
N TYR A 392 -6.40 19.91 41.73
CA TYR A 392 -5.92 19.35 43.00
C TYR A 392 -5.75 17.82 42.99
N ASN A 393 -6.30 17.12 41.98
CA ASN A 393 -6.28 15.66 41.85
C ASN A 393 -5.13 15.13 40.98
N LEU A 394 -4.16 15.99 40.62
CA LEU A 394 -2.94 15.59 39.91
C LEU A 394 -2.26 14.38 40.53
N SER A 395 -2.24 14.28 41.87
CA SER A 395 -1.68 13.13 42.60
C SER A 395 -2.35 11.80 42.25
N THR A 396 -3.65 11.81 41.97
CA THR A 396 -4.39 10.60 41.57
C THR A 396 -3.96 10.14 40.19
N ALA A 397 -3.84 11.09 39.24
CA ALA A 397 -3.41 10.78 37.88
C ALA A 397 -1.94 10.34 37.82
N ILE A 398 -1.04 11.04 38.53
CA ILE A 398 0.37 10.63 38.66
C ILE A 398 0.48 9.23 39.27
N ASN A 399 -0.30 8.93 40.32
CA ASN A 399 -0.30 7.58 40.92
C ASN A 399 -0.84 6.51 39.97
N TYR A 400 -1.83 6.83 39.13
CA TYR A 400 -2.32 5.89 38.13
C TYR A 400 -1.26 5.59 37.08
N ILE A 401 -0.59 6.61 36.54
CA ILE A 401 0.48 6.44 35.56
C ILE A 401 1.69 5.71 36.19
N SER A 402 2.06 6.04 37.43
CA SER A 402 3.17 5.35 38.12
C SER A 402 2.91 3.86 38.32
N LYS A 403 1.65 3.46 38.52
CA LYS A 403 1.27 2.04 38.59
C LYS A 403 1.35 1.33 37.24
N ILE A 404 1.20 2.04 36.12
CA ILE A 404 1.43 1.47 34.78
C ILE A 404 2.91 1.20 34.56
N LEU A 405 3.79 2.13 34.95
CA LEU A 405 5.25 2.00 34.79
C LEU A 405 5.84 0.75 35.47
N VAL A 406 5.21 0.28 36.55
CA VAL A 406 5.62 -0.92 37.29
C VAL A 406 4.75 -2.15 37.00
N SER A 407 3.94 -2.11 35.95
CA SER A 407 3.05 -3.21 35.55
C SER A 407 3.66 -4.01 34.39
N ASP A 408 3.15 -5.22 34.18
CA ASP A 408 3.58 -6.10 33.06
C ASP A 408 3.00 -5.66 31.69
N LYS A 409 2.46 -4.44 31.58
CA LYS A 409 1.82 -3.92 30.36
C LYS A 409 2.78 -3.07 29.52
N TYR A 410 3.76 -3.73 28.91
CA TYR A 410 4.82 -3.09 28.14
C TYR A 410 4.32 -2.06 27.11
N ASP A 411 3.25 -2.38 26.38
CA ASP A 411 2.65 -1.48 25.36
C ASP A 411 2.17 -0.13 25.94
N LEU A 412 1.85 -0.07 27.23
CA LEU A 412 1.36 1.14 27.89
C LEU A 412 2.47 1.91 28.62
N ILE A 413 3.62 1.28 28.87
CA ILE A 413 4.75 1.91 29.58
C ILE A 413 5.32 3.04 28.74
N GLU A 414 5.54 2.83 27.44
CA GLU A 414 6.07 3.86 26.54
C GLU A 414 5.14 5.08 26.51
N ILE A 415 3.83 4.84 26.33
CA ILE A 415 2.81 5.89 26.37
C ILE A 415 2.86 6.64 27.72
N ALA A 416 2.95 5.92 28.83
CA ALA A 416 3.03 6.50 30.17
C ALA A 416 4.26 7.40 30.34
N ILE A 417 5.43 6.96 29.85
CA ILE A 417 6.67 7.76 29.85
C ILE A 417 6.46 9.03 29.02
N THR A 418 5.97 8.90 27.79
CA THR A 418 5.71 10.05 26.91
C THR A 418 4.75 11.06 27.53
N LEU A 419 3.70 10.61 28.22
CA LEU A 419 2.75 11.52 28.86
C LEU A 419 3.38 12.31 30.01
N LEU A 420 4.21 11.65 30.83
CA LEU A 420 4.89 12.28 31.97
C LEU A 420 5.98 13.23 31.50
N THR A 421 6.72 12.93 30.44
CA THR A 421 7.77 13.82 29.92
C THR A 421 7.21 15.15 29.42
N ARG A 422 5.93 15.21 29.00
CA ARG A 422 5.27 16.48 28.64
C ARG A 422 5.06 17.42 29.82
N LEU A 423 5.01 16.87 31.04
CA LEU A 423 4.84 17.68 32.25
C LEU A 423 6.05 18.56 32.55
N ARG A 424 7.17 18.41 31.83
CA ARG A 424 8.31 19.34 31.89
C ARG A 424 7.91 20.79 31.57
N PHE A 425 6.86 21.00 30.78
CA PHE A 425 6.33 22.33 30.47
C PHE A 425 5.15 22.76 31.35
N HIS A 426 4.76 21.95 32.35
CA HIS A 426 3.61 22.27 33.19
C HIS A 426 3.88 23.52 34.04
N PRO A 427 2.94 24.47 34.16
CA PRO A 427 3.14 25.70 34.95
C PRO A 427 3.51 25.49 36.43
N SER A 428 3.06 24.38 37.04
CA SER A 428 3.30 24.04 38.44
C SER A 428 4.65 23.37 38.63
N PHE A 429 5.59 24.07 39.27
CA PHE A 429 6.90 23.53 39.65
C PHE A 429 6.80 22.19 40.39
N LYS A 430 5.88 22.08 41.34
CA LYS A 430 5.65 20.86 42.10
C LYS A 430 5.23 19.69 41.21
N THR A 431 4.43 19.95 40.18
CA THR A 431 3.99 18.93 39.22
C THR A 431 5.17 18.45 38.37
N ARG A 432 6.01 19.38 37.89
CA ARG A 432 7.21 19.04 37.12
C ARG A 432 8.17 18.15 37.90
N VAL A 433 8.50 18.54 39.14
CA VAL A 433 9.37 17.75 40.04
C VAL A 433 8.77 16.36 40.28
N LYS A 434 7.46 16.28 40.53
CA LYS A 434 6.82 14.98 40.79
C LYS A 434 6.81 14.07 39.56
N ALA A 435 6.67 14.63 38.36
CA ALA A 435 6.75 13.88 37.11
C ALA A 435 8.15 13.27 36.94
N VAL A 436 9.21 14.07 37.17
CA VAL A 436 10.60 13.58 37.11
C VAL A 436 10.85 12.50 38.16
N GLU A 437 10.44 12.70 39.42
CA GLU A 437 10.59 11.71 40.49
C GLU A 437 9.99 10.34 40.11
N VAL A 438 8.83 10.34 39.46
CA VAL A 438 8.15 9.12 38.99
C VAL A 438 8.83 8.51 37.76
N LEU A 439 9.38 9.33 36.88
CA LEU A 439 10.09 8.89 35.68
C LEU A 439 11.47 8.31 35.98
N THR A 440 12.17 8.79 37.02
CA THR A 440 13.58 8.44 37.33
C THR A 440 13.91 6.94 37.20
N PRO A 441 13.08 5.99 37.69
CA PRO A 441 13.40 4.57 37.58
C PRO A 441 13.35 4.00 36.16
N ASN A 442 12.75 4.72 35.20
CA ASN A 442 12.38 4.25 33.88
C ASN A 442 13.02 5.03 32.72
N ILE A 443 13.90 6.00 33.02
CA ILE A 443 14.57 6.83 32.01
C ILE A 443 16.10 6.74 32.12
N ASN A 444 16.80 7.01 31.03
CA ASN A 444 18.26 7.03 31.03
C ASN A 444 18.80 8.31 31.69
N GLY A 445 20.09 8.32 32.02
CA GLY A 445 20.74 9.45 32.69
C GLY A 445 20.73 10.74 31.87
N GLU A 446 20.78 10.64 30.54
CA GLU A 446 20.77 11.80 29.64
C GLU A 446 19.41 12.51 29.67
N LEU A 447 18.30 11.78 29.46
CA LEU A 447 16.94 12.31 29.55
C LEU A 447 16.63 12.82 30.96
N PHE A 448 17.17 12.19 32.00
CA PHE A 448 17.03 12.69 33.38
C PHE A 448 17.69 14.07 33.57
N ILE A 449 18.90 14.25 33.05
CA ILE A 449 19.62 15.53 33.11
C ILE A 449 18.87 16.60 32.30
N GLU A 450 18.41 16.25 31.09
CA GLU A 450 17.62 17.13 30.24
C GLU A 450 16.37 17.63 30.98
N LEU A 451 15.55 16.71 31.52
CA LEU A 451 14.33 17.05 32.26
C LEU A 451 14.62 17.90 33.51
N LEU A 452 15.72 17.66 34.22
CA LEU A 452 16.11 18.47 35.36
C LEU A 452 16.53 19.89 34.94
N SER A 453 17.26 20.04 33.84
CA SER A 453 17.73 21.33 33.33
C SER A 453 16.60 22.23 32.83
N GLU A 454 15.46 21.65 32.45
CA GLU A 454 14.27 22.43 32.09
C GLU A 454 13.44 22.84 33.32
N ILE A 455 13.62 22.18 34.47
CA ILE A 455 12.92 22.49 35.71
C ILE A 455 13.60 23.60 36.51
N TYR A 456 14.93 23.56 36.57
CA TYR A 456 15.81 24.42 37.36
C TYR A 456 16.66 25.30 36.45
#